data_AF-A0ABC8LBV7-F1
#
_entry.id   AF-A0ABC8LBV7-F1
#
_cell.length_a   1.000
_cell.length_b   1.000
_cell.length_c   1.000
_cell.angle_alpha   90.00
_cell.angle_beta   90.00
_cell.angle_gamma   90.00
#
_symmetry.space_group_name_H-M   'P 1'
#
loop_
_entity.id
_entity.type
_entity.pdbx_description
1 polymer ?
#
loop_
_entity_poly.entity_id
_entity_poly.type
_entity_poly.pdbx_seq_one_letter_code
_entity_poly.pdbx_strand_id
1 'polypeptide(L)'
;MAAKQMEEIQKKLGKLGYARANAPAQSLLFAGMERYALLEWLFFKLLGDKSPFSQQNLQGDAGVRDEETVRIQYLAEIAKFLGFTPTVDIEAIQGHGTYEDRMEMLRNIVDLVEASLFSDNPEWSIDEQVAKDIQLIDAIAERQTLIFSEECKLFPADVQIQSIYPLPEVSELETKLSEQAKILSNLQQKVDDLAAKHAYNPDEEYAEVESELRARLKSFLETARAFNTIYTKEIRPWTHMMEVPQLHGFGPAANRLLEAYNMLLKFLGNLKNLRDSHAALSIGSAGTVDGGEPSSVNRIVSECEAALTVLNRDLGILSASIAREQGERL
;
A
#
# COMPACT_ATOMS: atom_id res chain seq x y z
N MET A 1 34.82 -5.00 -24.34
CA MET A 1 34.05 -5.03 -23.07
C MET A 1 33.14 -3.82 -22.97
N ALA A 2 33.67 -2.60 -23.11
CA ALA A 2 32.91 -1.34 -23.15
C ALA A 2 31.66 -1.32 -24.06
N ALA A 3 31.74 -1.84 -25.28
CA ALA A 3 30.60 -1.86 -26.21
C ALA A 3 29.46 -2.78 -25.74
N LYS A 4 29.80 -3.93 -25.12
CA LYS A 4 28.80 -4.87 -24.57
C LYS A 4 28.09 -4.29 -23.35
N GLN A 5 28.83 -3.60 -22.49
CA GLN A 5 28.26 -2.95 -21.31
C GLN A 5 27.31 -1.81 -21.72
N MET A 6 27.65 -1.05 -22.75
CA MET A 6 26.75 0.00 -23.25
C MET A 6 25.49 -0.57 -23.91
N GLU A 7 25.62 -1.68 -24.64
CA GLU A 7 24.47 -2.41 -25.21
C GLU A 7 23.53 -2.91 -24.09
N GLU A 8 24.08 -3.35 -22.97
CA GLU A 8 23.31 -3.74 -21.78
C GLU A 8 22.57 -2.54 -21.17
N ILE A 9 23.24 -1.39 -20.99
CA ILE A 9 22.60 -0.15 -20.52
C ILE A 9 21.45 0.25 -21.45
N GLN A 10 21.66 0.24 -22.77
CA GLN A 10 20.61 0.57 -23.74
C GLN A 10 19.44 -0.42 -23.71
N LYS A 11 19.71 -1.71 -23.53
CA LYS A 11 18.68 -2.74 -23.34
C LYS A 11 17.85 -2.47 -22.08
N LYS A 12 18.49 -2.10 -20.97
CA LYS A 12 17.82 -1.71 -19.72
C LYS A 12 16.97 -0.46 -19.91
N LEU A 13 17.51 0.59 -20.53
CA LEU A 13 16.75 1.80 -20.87
C LEU A 13 15.51 1.50 -21.71
N GLY A 14 15.61 0.55 -22.65
CA GLY A 14 14.47 0.07 -23.43
C GLY A 14 13.39 -0.60 -22.58
N LYS A 15 13.79 -1.47 -21.64
CA LYS A 15 12.85 -2.10 -20.68
C LYS A 15 12.18 -1.06 -19.77
N LEU A 16 12.92 -0.04 -19.34
CA LEU A 16 12.42 1.04 -18.50
C LEU A 16 11.49 2.02 -19.25
N GLY A 17 11.32 1.84 -20.56
CA GLY A 17 10.44 2.66 -21.38
C GLY A 17 11.01 4.03 -21.75
N TYR A 18 12.34 4.19 -21.74
CA TYR A 18 12.96 5.43 -22.18
C TYR A 18 12.83 5.58 -23.70
N ALA A 19 12.13 6.63 -24.15
CA ALA A 19 11.80 6.82 -25.57
C ALA A 19 13.01 6.90 -26.50
N ARG A 20 14.18 7.29 -25.97
CA ARG A 20 15.44 7.44 -26.73
C ARG A 20 16.49 6.39 -26.34
N ALA A 21 16.07 5.21 -25.88
CA ALA A 21 16.96 4.11 -25.50
C ALA A 21 17.94 3.69 -26.62
N ASN A 22 17.54 3.87 -27.89
CA ASN A 22 18.35 3.53 -29.06
C ASN A 22 19.31 4.67 -29.50
N ALA A 23 19.45 5.74 -28.73
CA ALA A 23 20.38 6.83 -29.05
C ALA A 23 21.84 6.33 -29.09
N PRO A 24 22.70 6.91 -29.94
CA PRO A 24 24.11 6.52 -30.02
C PRO A 24 24.80 6.60 -28.66
N ALA A 25 25.65 5.62 -28.35
CA ALA A 25 26.39 5.57 -27.08
C ALA A 25 27.14 6.87 -26.77
N GLN A 26 27.74 7.48 -27.79
CA GLN A 26 28.47 8.74 -27.67
C GLN A 26 27.55 9.89 -27.23
N SER A 27 26.30 9.92 -27.68
CA SER A 27 25.34 10.97 -27.31
C SER A 27 24.88 10.87 -25.85
N LEU A 28 24.95 9.68 -25.24
CA LEU A 28 24.58 9.45 -23.84
C LEU A 28 25.75 9.64 -22.87
N LEU A 29 26.97 9.37 -23.32
CA LEU A 29 28.17 9.39 -22.48
C LEU A 29 28.89 10.75 -22.46
N PHE A 30 28.71 11.57 -23.49
CA PHE A 30 29.40 12.86 -23.62
C PHE A 30 28.42 14.03 -23.42
N ALA A 31 28.97 15.22 -23.16
CA ALA A 31 28.21 16.46 -23.00
C ALA A 31 27.25 16.68 -24.18
N GLY A 32 25.98 16.95 -23.87
CA GLY A 32 24.97 17.24 -24.87
C GLY A 32 23.55 16.99 -24.38
N MET A 33 22.60 17.51 -25.14
CA MET A 33 21.17 17.49 -24.79
C MET A 33 20.61 16.10 -24.55
N GLU A 34 21.11 15.08 -25.26
CA GLU A 34 20.66 13.68 -25.08
C GLU A 34 21.07 13.14 -23.69
N ARG A 35 22.31 13.39 -23.26
CA ARG A 35 22.77 13.00 -21.93
C ARG A 35 21.96 13.71 -20.84
N TYR A 36 21.76 15.02 -20.95
CA TYR A 36 21.02 15.78 -19.93
C TYR A 36 19.56 15.36 -19.87
N ALA A 37 18.92 15.13 -21.02
CA ALA A 37 17.55 14.62 -21.06
C ALA A 37 17.43 13.21 -20.47
N LEU A 38 18.43 12.35 -20.67
CA LEU A 38 18.48 11.02 -20.05
C LEU A 38 18.65 11.13 -18.54
N LEU A 39 19.61 11.90 -18.05
CA LEU A 39 19.86 12.08 -16.61
C LEU A 39 18.63 12.68 -15.92
N GLU A 40 18.01 13.70 -16.50
CA GLU A 40 16.78 14.29 -15.97
C GLU A 40 15.64 13.27 -15.89
N TRP A 41 15.46 12.47 -16.95
CA TRP A 41 14.44 11.42 -16.96
C TRP A 41 14.70 10.34 -15.90
N LEU A 42 15.95 9.89 -15.74
CA LEU A 42 16.34 8.91 -14.73
C LEU A 42 16.15 9.45 -13.31
N PHE A 43 16.56 10.69 -13.07
CA PHE A 43 16.39 11.34 -11.76
C PHE A 43 14.93 11.57 -11.42
N PHE A 44 14.11 11.97 -12.39
CA PHE A 44 12.67 12.11 -12.19
C PHE A 44 12.00 10.77 -11.89
N LYS A 45 12.45 9.68 -12.53
CA LYS A 45 11.99 8.32 -12.21
C LYS A 45 12.31 7.89 -10.79
N LEU A 46 13.46 8.29 -10.25
CA LEU A 46 13.85 7.98 -8.86
C LEU A 46 13.09 8.83 -7.83
N LEU A 47 12.92 10.12 -8.10
CA LEU A 47 12.39 11.07 -7.12
C LEU A 47 10.86 11.21 -7.15
N GLY A 48 10.23 10.88 -8.29
CA GLY A 48 8.79 10.95 -8.48
C GLY A 48 8.22 12.38 -8.51
N ASP A 49 6.89 12.47 -8.65
CA ASP A 49 6.18 13.73 -8.90
C ASP A 49 6.20 14.72 -7.72
N LYS A 50 6.57 14.27 -6.52
CA LYS A 50 6.67 15.09 -5.30
C LYS A 50 8.11 15.47 -4.95
N SER A 51 9.02 15.36 -5.92
CA SER A 51 10.43 15.68 -5.74
C SER A 51 10.61 17.11 -5.22
N PRO A 52 11.51 17.35 -4.23
CA PRO A 52 11.88 18.70 -3.80
C PRO A 52 12.52 19.53 -4.93
N PHE A 53 12.86 18.88 -6.04
CA PHE A 53 13.44 19.49 -7.22
C PHE A 53 12.39 19.85 -8.29
N SER A 54 11.08 19.73 -8.05
CA SER A 54 10.03 20.00 -9.05
C SER A 54 10.26 21.33 -9.82
N GLN A 55 10.14 21.30 -11.16
CA GLN A 55 10.54 22.37 -12.11
C GLN A 55 9.90 23.76 -11.90
N GLN A 56 9.02 23.95 -10.90
CA GLN A 56 8.40 25.25 -10.60
C GLN A 56 9.40 26.35 -10.22
N ASN A 57 10.63 26.00 -9.82
CA ASN A 57 11.66 26.98 -9.43
C ASN A 57 12.56 27.48 -10.59
N LEU A 58 12.40 26.96 -11.82
CA LEU A 58 13.29 27.26 -12.96
C LEU A 58 12.76 28.33 -13.92
N GLN A 59 11.53 28.83 -13.75
CA GLN A 59 10.92 29.84 -14.64
C GLN A 59 11.24 31.30 -14.24
N GLY A 60 12.52 31.58 -13.95
CA GLY A 60 13.02 32.94 -13.72
C GLY A 60 13.94 33.40 -14.85
N ASP A 61 13.43 34.31 -15.68
CA ASP A 61 14.11 35.24 -16.61
C ASP A 61 15.65 35.09 -16.76
N ALA A 62 16.12 34.11 -17.53
CA ALA A 62 17.54 33.96 -17.86
C ALA A 62 17.69 33.61 -19.34
N GLY A 63 18.25 34.53 -20.14
CA GLY A 63 18.30 34.41 -21.58
C GLY A 63 19.17 33.26 -22.07
N VAL A 64 18.58 32.29 -22.77
CA VAL A 64 19.07 31.32 -23.79
C VAL A 64 20.44 30.61 -23.60
N ARG A 65 21.50 31.28 -23.13
CA ARG A 65 22.78 30.66 -22.74
C ARG A 65 22.85 30.25 -21.27
N ASP A 66 22.01 30.86 -20.43
CA ASP A 66 21.98 30.52 -19.00
C ASP A 66 21.15 29.26 -18.73
N GLU A 67 20.18 28.93 -19.59
CA GLU A 67 19.28 27.78 -19.39
C GLU A 67 20.01 26.42 -19.33
N GLU A 68 20.99 26.19 -20.21
CA GLU A 68 21.77 24.94 -20.20
C GLU A 68 22.65 24.84 -18.95
N THR A 69 23.32 25.94 -18.57
CA THR A 69 24.19 26.00 -17.39
C THR A 69 23.36 25.80 -16.12
N VAL A 70 22.19 26.44 -16.04
CA VAL A 70 21.23 26.28 -14.93
C VAL A 70 20.71 24.84 -14.88
N ARG A 71 20.41 24.22 -16.02
CA ARG A 71 19.98 22.80 -16.07
C ARG A 71 21.06 21.85 -15.61
N ILE A 72 22.33 22.06 -16.01
CA ILE A 72 23.47 21.24 -15.59
C ILE A 72 23.69 21.38 -14.09
N GLN A 73 23.66 22.61 -13.57
CA GLN A 73 23.77 22.90 -12.15
C GLN A 73 22.68 22.19 -11.34
N TYR A 74 21.43 22.27 -11.80
CA TYR A 74 20.29 21.59 -11.20
C TYR A 74 20.44 20.05 -11.19
N LEU A 75 20.89 19.45 -12.30
CA LEU A 75 21.19 18.02 -12.36
C LEU A 75 22.33 17.62 -11.42
N ALA A 76 23.34 18.48 -11.25
CA ALA A 76 24.46 18.24 -10.33
C ALA A 76 24.01 18.29 -8.86
N GLU A 77 23.05 19.15 -8.52
CA GLU A 77 22.44 19.19 -7.19
C GLU A 77 21.64 17.93 -6.89
N ILE A 78 20.88 17.42 -7.87
CA ILE A 78 20.18 16.14 -7.74
C ILE A 78 21.17 14.98 -7.59
N ALA A 79 22.23 14.94 -8.40
CA ALA A 79 23.23 13.88 -8.34
C ALA A 79 23.95 13.84 -6.97
N LYS A 80 24.25 15.02 -6.40
CA LYS A 80 24.74 15.13 -5.03
C LYS A 80 23.71 14.62 -4.02
N PHE A 81 22.45 15.05 -4.15
CA PHE A 81 21.39 14.64 -3.23
C PHE A 81 21.16 13.13 -3.23
N LEU A 82 21.20 12.50 -4.40
CA LEU A 82 21.07 11.05 -4.57
C LEU A 82 22.35 10.28 -4.20
N GLY A 83 23.44 10.98 -3.85
CA GLY A 83 24.70 10.36 -3.45
C GLY A 83 25.54 9.78 -4.59
N PHE A 84 25.23 10.11 -5.85
CA PHE A 84 26.06 9.71 -6.99
C PHE A 84 27.37 10.48 -7.06
N THR A 85 27.39 11.72 -6.57
CA THR A 85 28.59 12.54 -6.43
C THR A 85 28.72 13.07 -4.99
N PRO A 86 29.94 13.17 -4.43
CA PRO A 86 30.13 13.66 -3.07
C PRO A 86 29.84 15.17 -2.94
N THR A 87 29.98 15.91 -4.03
CA THR A 87 29.74 17.36 -4.12
C THR A 87 28.90 17.68 -5.34
N VAL A 88 28.47 18.95 -5.46
CA VAL A 88 27.82 19.43 -6.68
C VAL A 88 28.88 19.50 -7.78
N ASP A 89 28.86 18.53 -8.68
CA ASP A 89 29.88 18.33 -9.72
C ASP A 89 29.25 18.43 -11.12
N ILE A 90 29.38 19.62 -11.71
CA ILE A 90 28.90 19.90 -13.07
C ILE A 90 29.70 19.15 -14.14
N GLU A 91 30.98 18.84 -13.88
CA GLU A 91 31.84 18.17 -14.84
C GLU A 91 31.42 16.70 -15.01
N ALA A 92 31.05 16.04 -13.92
CA ALA A 92 30.47 14.69 -13.93
C ALA A 92 29.16 14.64 -14.72
N ILE A 93 28.27 15.62 -14.53
CA ILE A 93 27.01 15.73 -15.30
C ILE A 93 27.29 15.95 -16.78
N GLN A 94 28.27 16.80 -17.11
CA GLN A 94 28.71 17.01 -18.50
C GLN A 94 29.42 15.79 -19.10
N GLY A 95 29.74 14.77 -18.31
CA GLY A 95 30.45 13.58 -18.80
C GLY A 95 31.91 13.89 -19.13
N HIS A 96 32.59 14.63 -18.25
CA HIS A 96 34.05 14.67 -18.20
C HIS A 96 34.60 13.41 -17.52
N GLY A 97 35.88 13.12 -17.72
CA GLY A 97 36.53 11.91 -17.20
C GLY A 97 36.77 10.83 -18.26
N THR A 98 37.20 9.65 -17.82
CA THR A 98 37.49 8.54 -18.73
C THR A 98 36.21 7.93 -19.30
N TYR A 99 36.30 7.16 -20.37
CA TYR A 99 35.12 6.48 -20.94
C TYR A 99 34.45 5.55 -19.92
N GLU A 100 35.28 4.87 -19.13
CA GLU A 100 34.91 3.98 -18.05
C GLU A 100 34.16 4.72 -16.94
N ASP A 101 34.67 5.86 -16.45
CA ASP A 101 34.00 6.65 -15.40
C ASP A 101 32.59 7.09 -15.82
N ARG A 102 32.46 7.54 -17.07
CA ARG A 102 31.19 8.06 -17.62
C ARG A 102 30.17 6.95 -17.80
N MET A 103 30.63 5.78 -18.24
CA MET A 103 29.80 4.60 -18.37
C MET A 103 29.39 4.04 -17.02
N GLU A 104 30.32 3.99 -16.06
CA GLU A 104 30.05 3.51 -14.71
C GLU A 104 29.02 4.37 -14.00
N MET A 105 29.16 5.70 -14.05
CA MET A 105 28.16 6.63 -13.53
C MET A 105 26.78 6.36 -14.14
N LEU A 106 26.70 6.26 -15.47
CA LEU A 106 25.43 6.02 -16.16
C LEU A 106 24.83 4.65 -15.80
N ARG A 107 25.67 3.61 -15.73
CA ARG A 107 25.26 2.26 -15.33
C ARG A 107 24.69 2.28 -13.91
N ASN A 108 25.39 2.88 -12.96
CA ASN A 108 24.95 2.93 -11.56
C ASN A 108 23.58 3.62 -11.42
N ILE A 109 23.33 4.70 -12.19
CA ILE A 109 22.04 5.39 -12.19
C ILE A 109 20.94 4.50 -12.80
N VAL A 110 21.21 3.88 -13.94
CA VAL A 110 20.24 3.00 -14.63
C VAL A 110 19.91 1.77 -13.79
N ASP A 111 20.92 1.14 -13.17
CA ASP A 111 20.75 -0.01 -12.30
C ASP A 111 19.92 0.36 -11.06
N LEU A 112 20.14 1.55 -10.48
CA LEU A 112 19.33 2.03 -9.36
C LEU A 112 17.86 2.25 -9.77
N VAL A 113 17.62 2.86 -10.93
CA VAL A 113 16.26 3.06 -11.46
C VAL A 113 15.59 1.72 -11.72
N GLU A 114 16.28 0.75 -12.31
CA GLU A 114 15.77 -0.61 -12.52
C GLU A 114 15.40 -1.28 -11.20
N ALA A 115 16.29 -1.25 -10.21
CA ALA A 115 16.04 -1.82 -8.88
C ALA A 115 14.87 -1.14 -8.15
N SER A 116 14.65 0.16 -8.35
CA SER A 116 13.51 0.88 -7.75
C SER A 116 12.15 0.49 -8.34
N LEU A 117 12.12 -0.05 -9.56
CA LEU A 117 10.90 -0.41 -10.29
C LEU A 117 10.62 -1.91 -10.27
N PHE A 118 11.67 -2.72 -10.17
CA PHE A 118 11.61 -4.17 -10.17
C PHE A 118 12.39 -4.70 -8.96
N SER A 119 11.69 -5.04 -7.88
CA SER A 119 12.27 -5.62 -6.66
C SER A 119 12.70 -7.08 -6.85
N ASP A 120 11.95 -7.80 -7.68
CA ASP A 120 12.07 -9.24 -7.82
C ASP A 120 12.88 -9.57 -9.08
N ASN A 121 13.92 -10.39 -8.93
CA ASN A 121 14.69 -10.86 -10.07
C ASN A 121 14.05 -12.13 -10.66
N PRO A 122 13.56 -12.11 -11.92
CA PRO A 122 12.91 -13.27 -12.52
C PRO A 122 13.84 -14.45 -12.78
N GLU A 123 15.16 -14.24 -12.72
CA GLU A 123 16.17 -15.30 -12.89
C GLU A 123 16.53 -15.98 -11.56
N TRP A 124 16.22 -15.37 -10.42
CA TRP A 124 16.50 -15.94 -9.10
C TRP A 124 15.40 -16.89 -8.65
N SER A 125 15.78 -17.94 -7.94
CA SER A 125 14.83 -18.75 -7.17
C SER A 125 14.27 -17.95 -5.99
N ILE A 126 13.14 -18.41 -5.43
CA ILE A 126 12.51 -17.76 -4.27
C ILE A 126 13.50 -17.71 -3.08
N ASP A 127 14.24 -18.80 -2.83
CA ASP A 127 15.20 -18.87 -1.73
C ASP A 127 16.38 -17.90 -1.92
N GLU A 128 16.85 -17.73 -3.16
CA GLU A 128 17.91 -16.78 -3.50
C GLU A 128 17.45 -15.33 -3.35
N GLN A 129 16.23 -15.00 -3.81
CA GLN A 129 15.63 -13.68 -3.64
C GLN A 129 15.50 -13.35 -2.14
N VAL A 130 14.93 -14.26 -1.34
CA VAL A 130 14.78 -14.07 0.11
C VAL A 130 16.13 -13.87 0.79
N ALA A 131 17.14 -14.65 0.43
CA ALA A 131 18.48 -14.47 0.99
C ALA A 131 19.09 -13.09 0.65
N LYS A 132 18.85 -12.60 -0.58
CA LYS A 132 19.31 -11.28 -1.01
C LYS A 132 18.55 -10.13 -0.35
N ASP A 133 17.25 -10.28 -0.18
CA ASP A 133 16.41 -9.29 0.51
C ASP A 133 16.79 -9.19 1.99
N ILE A 134 17.06 -10.31 2.66
CA ILE A 134 17.57 -10.32 4.04
C ILE A 134 18.92 -9.60 4.13
N GLN A 135 19.86 -9.90 3.22
CA GLN A 135 21.16 -9.19 3.17
C GLN A 135 20.99 -7.68 2.95
N LEU A 136 20.03 -7.28 2.12
CA LEU A 136 19.72 -5.87 1.90
C LEU A 136 19.16 -5.22 3.17
N ILE A 137 18.22 -5.88 3.84
CA ILE A 137 17.65 -5.41 5.11
C ILE A 137 18.74 -5.28 6.18
N ASP A 138 19.64 -6.26 6.28
CA ASP A 138 20.77 -6.21 7.20
C ASP A 138 21.68 -5.01 6.89
N ALA A 139 22.03 -4.80 5.62
CA ALA A 139 22.84 -3.65 5.21
C ALA A 139 22.16 -2.30 5.48
N ILE A 140 20.84 -2.22 5.32
CA ILE A 140 20.02 -1.04 5.69
C ILE A 140 20.07 -0.83 7.20
N ALA A 141 19.89 -1.89 7.98
CA ALA A 141 19.92 -1.85 9.44
C ALA A 141 21.30 -1.43 9.97
N GLU A 142 22.39 -1.89 9.36
CA GLU A 142 23.75 -1.45 9.68
C GLU A 142 23.96 0.04 9.42
N ARG A 143 23.29 0.59 8.41
CA ARG A 143 23.35 2.02 8.05
C ARG A 143 22.22 2.87 8.64
N GLN A 144 21.43 2.32 9.57
CA GLN A 144 20.26 2.99 10.13
C GLN A 144 20.60 4.38 10.69
N THR A 145 21.75 4.54 11.33
CA THR A 145 22.17 5.82 11.94
C THR A 145 22.37 6.92 10.90
N LEU A 146 22.80 6.56 9.69
CA LEU A 146 22.92 7.48 8.55
C LEU A 146 21.54 7.78 7.95
N ILE A 147 20.70 6.75 7.79
CA ILE A 147 19.34 6.87 7.22
C ILE A 147 18.44 7.76 8.10
N PHE A 148 18.56 7.64 9.42
CA PHE A 148 17.83 8.44 10.40
C PHE A 148 18.60 9.69 10.86
N SER A 149 19.72 10.03 10.20
CA SER A 149 20.47 11.25 10.52
C SER A 149 19.69 12.51 10.14
N GLU A 150 19.94 13.62 10.83
CA GLU A 150 19.34 14.92 10.49
C GLU A 150 19.76 15.44 9.10
N GLU A 151 20.85 14.90 8.54
CA GLU A 151 21.35 15.21 7.20
C GLU A 151 20.54 14.50 6.11
N CYS A 152 20.10 13.26 6.36
CA CYS A 152 19.20 12.49 5.49
C CYS A 152 17.74 12.64 5.96
N LYS A 153 17.12 13.80 5.73
CA LYS A 153 15.68 14.05 6.01
C LYS A 153 14.78 13.30 5.02
N LEU A 154 14.79 11.97 5.07
CA LEU A 154 13.97 11.11 4.21
C LEU A 154 12.48 11.12 4.60
N PHE A 155 12.17 11.58 5.81
CA PHE A 155 10.81 11.69 6.30
C PHE A 155 10.24 13.10 6.02
N PRO A 156 9.02 13.21 5.47
CA PRO A 156 8.29 14.47 5.40
C PRO A 156 8.26 15.17 6.76
N ALA A 157 8.21 16.49 6.80
CA ALA A 157 8.07 17.26 8.04
C ALA A 157 6.90 16.74 8.91
N ASP A 158 5.85 16.23 8.26
CA ASP A 158 4.65 15.67 8.89
C ASP A 158 4.89 14.29 9.54
N VAL A 159 5.98 13.59 9.18
CA VAL A 159 6.42 12.30 9.76
C VAL A 159 7.48 12.51 10.85
N GLN A 160 7.96 13.75 11.07
CA GLN A 160 8.56 14.16 12.34
C GLN A 160 7.49 14.24 13.45
N ILE A 161 6.65 13.21 13.52
CA ILE A 161 5.74 12.95 14.61
C ILE A 161 6.64 12.86 15.83
N GLN A 162 6.66 13.94 16.63
CA GLN A 162 6.98 13.86 18.04
C GLN A 162 6.29 12.61 18.55
N SER A 163 7.07 11.61 18.85
CA SER A 163 6.64 10.25 19.15
C SER A 163 5.49 10.31 20.15
N ILE A 164 4.24 10.21 19.68
CA ILE A 164 3.04 10.24 20.52
C ILE A 164 3.10 9.06 21.52
N TYR A 165 3.92 8.07 21.21
CA TYR A 165 4.28 6.96 22.07
C TYR A 165 5.77 7.04 22.42
N PRO A 166 6.15 6.97 23.71
CA PRO A 166 7.55 6.80 24.07
C PRO A 166 8.07 5.52 23.41
N LEU A 167 9.20 5.62 22.70
CA LEU A 167 9.90 4.45 22.18
C LEU A 167 10.24 3.52 23.36
N PRO A 168 9.98 2.21 23.27
CA PRO A 168 10.35 1.26 24.30
C PRO A 168 11.85 1.34 24.56
N GLU A 169 12.24 1.24 25.84
CA GLU A 169 13.65 1.26 26.21
C GLU A 169 14.36 0.03 25.61
N VAL A 170 15.59 0.21 25.10
CA VAL A 170 16.35 -0.89 24.48
C VAL A 170 16.55 -2.05 25.47
N SER A 171 16.71 -1.75 26.76
CA SER A 171 16.79 -2.73 27.85
C SER A 171 15.52 -3.60 27.97
N GLU A 172 14.33 -3.04 27.73
CA GLU A 172 13.08 -3.80 27.70
C GLU A 172 13.00 -4.74 26.48
N LEU A 173 13.57 -4.33 25.35
CA LEU A 173 13.61 -5.15 24.14
C LEU A 173 14.63 -6.29 24.28
N GLU A 174 15.80 -6.03 24.87
CA GLU A 174 16.82 -7.04 25.16
C GLU A 174 16.31 -8.08 26.16
N THR A 175 15.58 -7.66 27.19
CA THR A 175 14.97 -8.58 28.16
C THR A 175 13.91 -9.46 27.50
N LYS A 176 13.01 -8.88 26.68
CA LYS A 176 12.04 -9.67 25.89
C LYS A 176 12.71 -10.64 24.91
N LEU A 177 13.78 -10.23 24.25
CA LEU A 177 14.53 -11.10 23.33
C LEU A 177 15.15 -12.28 24.09
N SER A 178 15.72 -12.04 25.27
CA SER A 178 16.26 -13.08 26.14
C SER A 178 15.19 -14.06 26.63
N GLU A 179 14.01 -13.55 27.02
CA GLU A 179 12.86 -14.37 27.40
C GLU A 179 12.40 -15.27 26.24
N GLN A 180 12.24 -14.72 25.04
CA GLN A 180 11.84 -15.48 23.85
C GLN A 180 12.89 -16.52 23.44
N ALA A 181 14.17 -16.16 23.48
CA ALA A 181 15.27 -17.10 23.20
C ALA A 181 15.25 -18.30 24.16
N LYS A 182 14.94 -18.05 25.45
CA LYS A 182 14.80 -19.10 26.46
C LYS A 182 13.59 -20.00 26.20
N ILE A 183 12.46 -19.42 25.79
CA ILE A 183 11.26 -20.18 25.40
C ILE A 183 11.56 -21.08 24.20
N LEU A 184 12.21 -20.53 23.16
CA LEU A 184 12.58 -21.29 21.96
C LEU A 184 13.51 -22.46 22.31
N SER A 185 14.52 -22.22 23.14
CA SER A 185 15.43 -23.30 23.60
C SER A 185 14.69 -24.41 24.34
N ASN A 186 13.72 -24.06 25.20
CA ASN A 186 12.91 -25.05 25.91
C ASN A 186 12.00 -25.84 24.95
N LEU A 187 11.39 -25.17 23.98
CA LEU A 187 10.59 -25.83 22.95
C LEU A 187 11.44 -26.77 22.09
N GLN A 188 12.64 -26.35 21.69
CA GLN A 188 13.57 -27.21 20.95
C GLN A 188 13.92 -28.45 21.76
N GLN A 189 14.24 -28.30 23.05
CA GLN A 189 14.51 -29.44 23.93
C GLN A 189 13.31 -30.40 24.01
N LYS A 190 12.08 -29.88 24.10
CA LYS A 190 10.87 -30.73 24.09
C LYS A 190 10.69 -31.47 22.77
N VAL A 191 10.99 -30.84 21.64
CA VAL A 191 10.95 -31.46 20.32
C VAL A 191 11.98 -32.59 20.25
N ASP A 192 13.21 -32.33 20.71
CA ASP A 192 14.29 -33.33 20.73
C ASP A 192 13.93 -34.52 21.64
N ASP A 193 13.36 -34.25 22.82
CA ASP A 193 12.89 -35.27 23.75
C ASP A 193 11.75 -36.12 23.16
N LEU A 194 10.83 -35.49 22.41
CA LEU A 194 9.74 -36.19 21.72
C LEU A 194 10.26 -37.03 20.55
N ALA A 195 11.19 -36.48 19.75
CA ALA A 195 11.84 -37.20 18.66
C ALA A 195 12.65 -38.41 19.15
N ALA A 196 13.28 -38.29 20.33
CA ALA A 196 13.99 -39.40 20.96
C ALA A 196 13.04 -40.51 21.47
N LYS A 197 11.85 -40.14 21.97
CA LYS A 197 10.84 -41.09 22.48
C LYS A 197 10.02 -41.75 21.38
N HIS A 198 9.77 -41.02 20.30
CA HIS A 198 8.94 -41.44 19.18
C HIS A 198 9.77 -41.39 17.90
N ALA A 199 10.61 -42.42 17.71
CA ALA A 199 11.32 -42.59 16.45
C ALA A 199 10.29 -42.77 15.34
N TYR A 200 10.29 -41.85 14.36
CA TYR A 200 9.42 -41.92 13.21
C TYR A 200 9.68 -43.25 12.47
N ASN A 201 8.70 -44.16 12.56
CA ASN A 201 8.72 -45.43 11.84
C ASN A 201 7.75 -45.32 10.65
N PRO A 202 8.24 -45.20 9.41
CA PRO A 202 7.37 -45.15 8.24
C PRO A 202 6.58 -46.45 7.99
N ASP A 203 6.96 -47.55 8.64
CA ASP A 203 6.30 -48.85 8.58
C ASP A 203 5.52 -49.20 9.87
N GLU A 204 5.16 -48.20 10.69
CA GLU A 204 4.37 -48.42 11.90
C GLU A 204 2.97 -48.98 11.54
N GLU A 205 2.62 -50.17 12.04
CA GLU A 205 1.32 -50.79 11.77
C GLU A 205 0.19 -50.04 12.48
N TYR A 206 -0.40 -49.04 11.83
CA TYR A 206 -1.56 -48.28 12.32
C TYR A 206 -2.89 -49.04 12.21
N ALA A 207 -2.88 -50.36 12.06
CA ALA A 207 -4.08 -51.16 11.79
C ALA A 207 -5.17 -51.00 12.86
N GLU A 208 -4.78 -50.86 14.13
CA GLU A 208 -5.71 -50.64 15.25
C GLU A 208 -6.33 -49.24 15.21
N VAL A 209 -5.51 -48.21 14.97
CA VAL A 209 -5.95 -46.81 14.85
C VAL A 209 -6.83 -46.61 13.62
N GLU A 210 -6.47 -47.22 12.49
CA GLU A 210 -7.24 -47.21 11.25
C GLU A 210 -8.58 -47.93 11.44
N SER A 211 -8.60 -49.04 12.17
CA SER A 211 -9.82 -49.76 12.53
C SER A 211 -10.74 -48.92 13.41
N GLU A 212 -10.21 -48.26 14.45
CA GLU A 212 -11.00 -47.37 15.31
C GLU A 212 -11.54 -46.16 14.52
N LEU A 213 -10.71 -45.56 13.67
CA LEU A 213 -11.12 -44.44 12.81
C LEU A 213 -12.25 -44.86 11.86
N ARG A 214 -12.13 -46.03 11.21
CA ARG A 214 -13.18 -46.60 10.36
C ARG A 214 -14.47 -46.83 11.14
N ALA A 215 -14.39 -47.35 12.36
CA ALA A 215 -15.56 -47.58 13.21
C ALA A 215 -16.27 -46.26 13.55
N ARG A 216 -15.51 -45.21 13.93
CA ARG A 216 -16.08 -43.88 14.24
C ARG A 216 -16.69 -43.22 13.01
N LEU A 217 -16.03 -43.27 11.86
CA LEU A 217 -16.55 -42.72 10.60
C LEU A 217 -17.83 -43.45 10.16
N LYS A 218 -17.90 -44.76 10.37
CA LYS A 218 -19.11 -45.54 10.07
C LYS A 218 -20.28 -45.12 10.97
N SER A 219 -20.06 -44.97 12.27
CA SER A 219 -21.07 -44.48 13.22
C SER A 219 -21.55 -43.06 12.86
N PHE A 220 -20.64 -42.17 12.48
CA PHE A 220 -20.99 -40.83 12.02
C PHE A 220 -21.86 -40.87 10.74
N LEU A 221 -21.49 -41.69 9.75
CA LEU A 221 -22.27 -41.84 8.52
C LEU A 221 -23.69 -42.38 8.79
N GLU A 222 -23.82 -43.33 9.71
CA GLU A 222 -25.14 -43.85 10.13
C GLU A 222 -25.98 -42.75 10.79
N THR A 223 -25.38 -41.95 11.68
CA THR A 223 -26.04 -40.80 12.31
C THR A 223 -26.48 -39.75 11.29
N ALA A 224 -25.61 -39.41 10.34
CA ALA A 224 -25.90 -38.44 9.28
C ALA A 224 -27.04 -38.93 8.36
N ARG A 225 -27.07 -40.23 8.01
CA ARG A 225 -28.18 -40.82 7.24
C ARG A 225 -29.48 -40.80 8.02
N ALA A 226 -29.45 -41.11 9.31
CA ALA A 226 -30.63 -41.05 10.17
C ALA A 226 -31.18 -39.61 10.22
N PHE A 227 -30.31 -38.63 10.48
CA PHE A 227 -30.69 -37.21 10.43
C PHE A 227 -31.28 -36.82 9.08
N ASN A 228 -30.62 -37.16 7.97
CA ASN A 228 -31.11 -36.81 6.63
C ASN A 228 -32.49 -37.43 6.34
N THR A 229 -32.74 -38.64 6.86
CA THR A 229 -34.04 -39.30 6.76
C THR A 229 -35.10 -38.53 7.55
N ILE A 230 -34.82 -38.18 8.80
CA ILE A 230 -35.72 -37.39 9.64
C ILE A 230 -35.98 -36.01 9.01
N TYR A 231 -34.92 -35.34 8.57
CA TYR A 231 -35.04 -34.04 7.91
C TYR A 231 -35.93 -34.11 6.67
N THR A 232 -35.69 -35.08 5.78
CA THR A 232 -36.39 -35.16 4.50
C THR A 232 -37.82 -35.65 4.65
N LYS A 233 -38.08 -36.60 5.55
CA LYS A 233 -39.40 -37.24 5.69
C LYS A 233 -40.30 -36.58 6.71
N GLU A 234 -39.73 -35.93 7.73
CA GLU A 234 -40.50 -35.39 8.85
C GLU A 234 -40.40 -33.87 8.88
N ILE A 235 -39.20 -33.32 9.07
CA ILE A 235 -39.02 -31.88 9.29
C ILE A 235 -39.40 -31.08 8.04
N ARG A 236 -38.90 -31.46 6.86
CA ARG A 236 -39.12 -30.70 5.62
C ARG A 236 -40.59 -30.67 5.21
N PRO A 237 -41.35 -31.78 5.21
CA PRO A 237 -42.79 -31.74 4.96
C PRO A 237 -43.53 -30.89 5.99
N TRP A 238 -43.18 -31.02 7.28
CA TRP A 238 -43.77 -30.17 8.33
C TRP A 238 -43.52 -28.68 8.08
N THR A 239 -42.29 -28.28 7.74
CA THR A 239 -41.97 -26.87 7.49
C THR A 239 -42.61 -26.33 6.20
N HIS A 240 -42.92 -27.18 5.22
CA HIS A 240 -43.65 -26.76 4.02
C HIS A 240 -45.18 -26.72 4.24
N MET A 241 -45.70 -27.46 5.22
CA MET A 241 -47.13 -27.47 5.56
C MET A 241 -47.51 -26.46 6.64
N MET A 242 -46.54 -25.92 7.37
CA MET A 242 -46.78 -24.80 8.28
C MET A 242 -46.88 -23.50 7.49
N GLU A 243 -47.97 -22.77 7.67
CA GLU A 243 -48.05 -21.38 7.22
C GLU A 243 -46.89 -20.59 7.85
N VAL A 244 -46.16 -19.85 7.03
CA VAL A 244 -45.08 -18.97 7.50
C VAL A 244 -45.69 -18.01 8.53
N PRO A 245 -45.11 -17.84 9.73
CA PRO A 245 -45.63 -16.89 10.70
C PRO A 245 -45.73 -15.50 10.05
N GLN A 246 -46.96 -15.01 9.86
CA GLN A 246 -47.19 -13.66 9.36
C GLN A 246 -46.76 -12.68 10.46
N LEU A 247 -45.60 -12.06 10.25
CA LEU A 247 -45.13 -10.97 11.11
C LEU A 247 -45.89 -9.71 10.72
N HIS A 248 -46.79 -9.23 11.59
CA HIS A 248 -47.49 -7.96 11.39
C HIS A 248 -46.49 -6.81 11.25
N GLY A 249 -46.82 -5.85 10.38
CA GLY A 249 -46.06 -4.61 10.26
C GLY A 249 -46.00 -3.85 11.59
N PHE A 250 -44.98 -3.00 11.76
CA PHE A 250 -44.77 -2.19 12.97
C PHE A 250 -45.91 -1.19 13.29
N GLY A 251 -46.97 -1.13 12.47
CA GLY A 251 -48.19 -0.38 12.70
C GLY A 251 -48.08 1.13 12.44
N PRO A 252 -49.06 1.95 12.85
CA PRO A 252 -49.15 3.38 12.50
C PRO A 252 -47.95 4.23 12.94
N ALA A 253 -47.23 3.79 13.98
CA ALA A 253 -46.01 4.44 14.43
C ALA A 253 -44.88 4.36 13.39
N ALA A 254 -44.82 3.28 12.60
CA ALA A 254 -43.84 3.10 11.53
C ALA A 254 -44.07 4.05 10.37
N ASN A 255 -45.34 4.33 10.02
CA ASN A 255 -45.68 5.32 8.99
C ASN A 255 -45.25 6.73 9.42
N ARG A 256 -45.49 7.11 10.69
CA ARG A 256 -45.02 8.39 11.23
C ARG A 256 -43.50 8.49 11.24
N LEU A 257 -42.82 7.39 11.58
CA LEU A 257 -41.36 7.35 11.56
C LEU A 257 -40.85 7.50 10.12
N LEU A 258 -41.45 6.80 9.16
CA LEU A 258 -41.10 6.91 7.74
C LEU A 258 -41.30 8.33 7.21
N GLU A 259 -42.39 9.00 7.58
CA GLU A 259 -42.63 10.41 7.24
C GLU A 259 -41.58 11.34 7.82
N ALA A 260 -41.22 11.17 9.10
CA ALA A 260 -40.16 11.93 9.75
C ALA A 260 -38.80 11.71 9.07
N TYR A 261 -38.50 10.46 8.71
CA TYR A 261 -37.28 10.09 7.98
C TYR A 261 -37.23 10.71 6.58
N ASN A 262 -38.33 10.70 5.82
CA ASN A 262 -38.42 11.35 4.51
C ASN A 262 -38.27 12.87 4.61
N MET A 263 -38.79 13.48 5.68
CA MET A 263 -38.63 14.92 5.94
C MET A 263 -37.17 15.27 6.25
N LEU A 264 -36.50 14.45 7.06
CA LEU A 264 -35.08 14.59 7.35
C LEU A 264 -34.23 14.42 6.09
N LEU A 265 -34.52 13.43 5.25
CA LEU A 265 -33.84 13.22 3.98
C LEU A 265 -33.93 14.46 3.06
N LYS A 266 -35.12 15.07 2.95
CA LYS A 266 -35.30 16.33 2.21
C LYS A 266 -34.47 17.47 2.81
N PHE A 267 -34.47 17.61 4.13
CA PHE A 267 -33.69 18.66 4.82
C PHE A 267 -32.19 18.51 4.53
N LEU A 268 -31.66 17.29 4.61
CA LEU A 268 -30.25 17.00 4.34
C LEU A 268 -29.88 17.25 2.87
N GLY A 269 -30.76 16.91 1.93
CA GLY A 269 -30.59 17.28 0.52
C GLY A 269 -30.52 18.80 0.30
N ASN A 270 -31.33 19.57 1.03
CA ASN A 270 -31.29 21.04 0.96
C ASN A 270 -29.99 21.61 1.56
N LEU A 271 -29.46 21.04 2.64
CA LEU A 271 -28.17 21.44 3.19
C LEU A 271 -27.01 21.20 2.22
N LYS A 272 -27.06 20.08 1.49
CA LYS A 272 -26.08 19.79 0.42
C LYS A 272 -26.14 20.87 -0.68
N ASN A 273 -27.33 21.22 -1.14
CA ASN A 273 -27.51 22.28 -2.14
C ASN A 273 -26.99 23.64 -1.62
N LEU A 274 -27.20 23.93 -0.33
CA LEU A 274 -26.70 25.15 0.30
C LEU A 274 -25.17 25.19 0.35
N ARG A 275 -24.53 24.07 0.70
CA ARG A 275 -23.06 23.92 0.63
C ARG A 275 -22.56 24.15 -0.79
N ASP A 276 -23.16 23.50 -1.77
CA ASP A 276 -22.73 23.60 -3.16
C ASP A 276 -22.88 25.05 -3.68
N SER A 277 -23.94 25.74 -3.26
CA SER A 277 -24.14 27.17 -3.54
C SER A 277 -23.11 28.06 -2.83
N HIS A 278 -22.79 27.78 -1.56
CA HIS A 278 -21.77 28.51 -0.82
C HIS A 278 -20.38 28.30 -1.43
N ALA A 279 -20.03 27.07 -1.81
CA ALA A 279 -18.78 26.76 -2.49
C ALA A 279 -18.65 27.50 -3.82
N ALA A 280 -19.72 27.52 -4.63
CA ALA A 280 -19.76 28.27 -5.89
C ALA A 280 -19.57 29.79 -5.69
N LEU A 281 -20.14 30.37 -4.62
CA LEU A 281 -19.97 31.79 -4.29
C LEU A 281 -18.57 32.09 -3.71
N SER A 282 -18.01 31.16 -2.95
CA SER A 282 -16.69 31.31 -2.31
C SER A 282 -15.53 31.23 -3.31
N ILE A 283 -15.71 30.54 -4.45
CA ILE A 283 -14.69 30.46 -5.53
C ILE A 283 -14.45 31.83 -6.21
N GLY A 284 -15.38 32.79 -6.09
CA GLY A 284 -15.21 34.17 -6.60
C GLY A 284 -14.57 35.16 -5.62
N SER A 285 -14.39 34.78 -4.35
CA SER A 285 -13.85 35.66 -3.31
C SER A 285 -12.37 35.35 -3.06
N ALA A 286 -11.51 35.72 -4.01
CA ALA A 286 -10.07 35.69 -3.81
C ALA A 286 -9.66 36.77 -2.79
N GLY A 287 -9.45 36.36 -1.55
CA GLY A 287 -8.96 37.22 -0.47
C GLY A 287 -8.80 36.45 0.83
N THR A 288 -7.63 35.81 0.98
CA THR A 288 -6.94 35.49 2.25
C THR A 288 -7.79 35.05 3.45
N VAL A 289 -7.75 33.76 3.81
CA VAL A 289 -7.35 33.31 5.16
C VAL A 289 -6.73 31.91 5.06
N ASP A 290 -5.49 31.87 5.54
CA ASP A 290 -4.61 30.74 5.76
C ASP A 290 -5.09 29.90 6.97
N GLY A 291 -4.83 28.59 6.98
CA GLY A 291 -4.98 27.63 8.09
C GLY A 291 -6.00 27.89 9.21
N GLY A 292 -7.10 27.13 9.24
CA GLY A 292 -7.92 27.01 10.46
C GLY A 292 -9.26 26.31 10.24
N GLU A 293 -9.37 25.06 10.71
CA GLU A 293 -10.57 24.20 10.87
C GLU A 293 -11.52 24.06 9.65
N PRO A 294 -12.08 22.86 9.37
CA PRO A 294 -13.18 22.76 8.41
C PRO A 294 -14.27 23.73 8.88
N SER A 295 -14.74 24.61 7.98
CA SER A 295 -15.83 25.52 8.31
C SER A 295 -16.95 24.75 9.02
N SER A 296 -17.60 25.35 10.01
CA SER A 296 -18.68 24.70 10.76
C SER A 296 -19.71 24.03 9.83
N VAL A 297 -19.91 24.63 8.65
CA VAL A 297 -20.71 24.09 7.54
C VAL A 297 -20.13 22.78 6.97
N ASN A 298 -18.84 22.68 6.69
CA ASN A 298 -18.22 21.45 6.19
C ASN A 298 -18.28 20.31 7.22
N ARG A 299 -18.13 20.61 8.51
CA ARG A 299 -18.28 19.61 9.58
C ARG A 299 -19.73 19.12 9.70
N ILE A 300 -20.69 20.04 9.72
CA ILE A 300 -22.13 19.70 9.73
C ILE A 300 -22.49 18.85 8.52
N VAL A 301 -21.95 19.16 7.34
CA VAL A 301 -22.24 18.38 6.13
C VAL A 301 -21.66 16.97 6.20
N SER A 302 -20.44 16.79 6.69
CA SER A 302 -19.84 15.46 6.86
C SER A 302 -20.60 14.59 7.87
N GLU A 303 -20.99 15.17 9.02
CA GLU A 303 -21.81 14.48 10.02
C GLU A 303 -23.21 14.13 9.46
N CYS A 304 -23.79 15.00 8.62
CA CYS A 304 -25.04 14.74 7.91
C CYS A 304 -24.92 13.62 6.85
N GLU A 305 -23.83 13.56 6.09
CA GLU A 305 -23.59 12.52 5.09
C GLU A 305 -23.40 11.15 5.76
N ALA A 306 -22.67 11.09 6.88
CA ALA A 306 -22.57 9.89 7.70
C ALA A 306 -23.95 9.45 8.24
N ALA A 307 -24.74 10.38 8.78
CA ALA A 307 -26.09 10.09 9.26
C ALA A 307 -27.02 9.58 8.14
N LEU A 308 -26.91 10.09 6.91
CA LEU A 308 -27.69 9.64 5.75
C LEU A 308 -27.47 8.16 5.39
N THR A 309 -26.25 7.66 5.54
CA THR A 309 -25.96 6.25 5.22
C THR A 309 -26.66 5.29 6.18
N VAL A 310 -26.67 5.63 7.47
CA VAL A 310 -27.40 4.89 8.51
C VAL A 310 -28.91 5.02 8.28
N LEU A 311 -29.37 6.24 7.99
CA LEU A 311 -30.78 6.54 7.74
C LEU A 311 -31.37 5.73 6.57
N ASN A 312 -30.63 5.60 5.46
CA ASN A 312 -31.07 4.85 4.28
C ASN A 312 -31.20 3.35 4.55
N ARG A 313 -30.34 2.78 5.40
CA ARG A 313 -30.44 1.38 5.81
C ARG A 313 -31.71 1.13 6.62
N ASP A 314 -32.01 2.00 7.58
CA ASP A 314 -33.18 1.86 8.45
C ASP A 314 -34.49 2.11 7.68
N LEU A 315 -34.47 3.02 6.71
CA LEU A 315 -35.58 3.28 5.81
C LEU A 315 -35.94 2.05 4.95
N GLY A 316 -34.95 1.25 4.55
CA GLY A 316 -35.18 -0.02 3.85
C GLY A 316 -35.95 -1.04 4.70
N ILE A 317 -35.62 -1.12 6.00
CA ILE A 317 -36.28 -2.01 6.95
C ILE A 317 -37.74 -1.57 7.19
N LEU A 318 -37.96 -0.26 7.38
CA LEU A 318 -39.28 0.31 7.57
C LEU A 318 -40.16 0.18 6.32
N SER A 319 -39.61 0.45 5.14
CA SER A 319 -40.33 0.32 3.87
C SER A 319 -40.73 -1.14 3.61
N ALA A 320 -39.83 -2.09 3.91
CA ALA A 320 -40.13 -3.51 3.81
C ALA A 320 -41.19 -3.98 4.84
N SER A 321 -41.29 -3.33 6.00
CA SER A 321 -42.37 -3.59 6.96
C SER A 321 -43.71 -3.01 6.51
N ILE A 322 -43.73 -1.81 5.94
CA ILE A 322 -44.97 -1.17 5.48
C ILE A 322 -45.52 -1.86 4.23
N ALA A 323 -44.64 -2.33 3.33
CA ALA A 323 -45.06 -3.13 2.18
C ALA A 323 -45.77 -4.43 2.59
N ARG A 324 -45.38 -5.03 3.72
CA ARG A 324 -46.05 -6.21 4.29
C ARG A 324 -47.44 -5.87 4.83
N GLU A 325 -47.58 -4.74 5.53
CA GLU A 325 -48.87 -4.25 6.06
C GLU A 325 -49.84 -3.84 4.94
N GLN A 326 -49.35 -3.29 3.83
CA GLN A 326 -50.18 -2.95 2.67
C GLN A 326 -50.58 -4.18 1.83
N GLY A 327 -49.73 -5.21 1.80
CA GLY A 327 -50.04 -6.51 1.20
C GLY A 327 -51.18 -7.27 1.90
N GLU A 328 -51.48 -6.96 3.17
CA GLU A 328 -52.62 -7.49 3.92
C GLU A 328 -53.96 -6.78 3.60
N ARG A 329 -53.96 -5.69 2.83
CA ARG A 329 -55.18 -4.91 2.47
C ARG A 329 -55.76 -5.19 1.07
N LEU A 330 -55.18 -6.12 0.30
CA LEU A 330 -55.68 -6.58 -1.02
C LEU A 330 -56.28 -7.98 -0.91
#